data_AF-A0A141R914-F1
#
_entry.id   AF-A0A141R914-F1
#
_cell.length_a   1.000
_cell.length_b   1.000
_cell.length_c   1.000
_cell.angle_alpha   90.00
_cell.angle_beta   90.00
_cell.angle_gamma   90.00
#
_symmetry.space_group_name_H-M   'P 1'
#
loop_
_entity.id
_entity.type
_entity.pdbx_description
1 polymer ?
#
loop_
_entity_poly.entity_id
_entity_poly.type
_entity_poly.pdbx_seq_one_letter_code
_entity_poly.pdbx_strand_id
1 'polypeptide(L)'
;ISSIRNSGNQRRYKRDVLRYVAIIKIAQRIGIPLATIREAFGVLPEGHTLSAKEWKQLSSQWREELDRRIHTLVALRDELDGCIGCGCLSRSDCPLRN
;
A
#
# COMPACT_ATOMS: atom_id res chain seq x y z
N ILE A 1 -2.66 -15.51 4.21
CA ILE A 1 -3.94 -16.07 4.72
C ILE A 1 -4.00 -17.54 4.31
N SER A 2 -4.26 -18.43 5.26
CA SER A 2 -4.38 -19.87 5.02
C SER A 2 -5.71 -20.40 5.56
N SER A 3 -6.14 -21.56 5.04
CA SER A 3 -7.35 -22.26 5.48
C SER A 3 -7.03 -23.72 5.72
N ILE A 4 -7.70 -24.33 6.70
CA ILE A 4 -7.80 -25.79 6.82
C ILE A 4 -9.10 -26.25 6.15
N ARG A 5 -9.15 -27.50 5.69
CA ARG A 5 -10.38 -28.09 5.15
C ARG A 5 -10.97 -29.09 6.13
N ASN A 6 -12.29 -29.12 6.26
CA ASN A 6 -12.98 -30.18 7.02
C ASN A 6 -13.21 -31.43 6.14
N SER A 7 -13.80 -32.47 6.73
CA SER A 7 -14.15 -33.73 6.02
C SER A 7 -15.06 -33.51 4.80
N GLY A 8 -15.89 -32.47 4.81
CA GLY A 8 -16.73 -32.07 3.69
C GLY A 8 -16.05 -31.13 2.68
N ASN A 9 -14.72 -31.01 2.69
CA ASN A 9 -13.94 -30.15 1.79
C ASN A 9 -14.22 -28.63 1.93
N GLN A 10 -14.89 -28.19 3.00
CA GLN A 10 -15.20 -26.78 3.28
C GLN A 10 -14.00 -26.10 3.97
N ARG A 11 -13.70 -24.87 3.57
CA ARG A 11 -12.63 -24.07 4.17
C ARG A 11 -13.02 -23.56 5.56
N ARG A 12 -12.10 -23.68 6.51
CA ARG A 12 -12.17 -23.08 7.85
C ARG A 12 -10.97 -22.17 8.06
N TYR A 13 -11.22 -21.02 8.67
CA TYR A 13 -10.23 -19.99 8.92
C TYR A 13 -10.09 -19.79 10.43
N LYS A 14 -8.85 -19.57 10.88
CA LYS A 14 -8.58 -19.14 12.26
C LYS A 14 -9.03 -17.68 12.43
N ARG A 15 -9.26 -17.25 13.68
CA ARG A 15 -9.73 -15.88 13.99
C ARG A 15 -8.74 -14.79 13.58
N ASP A 16 -7.44 -15.09 13.60
CA ASP A 16 -6.35 -14.20 13.16
C ASP A 16 -6.49 -13.73 11.71
N VAL A 17 -7.17 -14.49 10.85
CA VAL A 17 -7.46 -14.11 9.45
C VAL A 17 -8.17 -12.76 9.37
N LEU A 18 -9.02 -12.42 10.34
CA LEU A 18 -9.67 -11.09 10.39
C LEU A 18 -8.64 -9.96 10.49
N ARG A 19 -7.58 -10.17 11.28
CA ARG A 19 -6.49 -9.20 11.43
C ARG A 19 -5.68 -9.08 10.14
N TYR A 20 -5.36 -10.20 9.49
CA TYR A 20 -4.70 -10.20 8.18
C TYR A 20 -5.52 -9.44 7.13
N VAL A 21 -6.83 -9.70 7.03
CA VAL A 21 -7.71 -9.01 6.06
C VAL A 21 -7.80 -7.53 6.36
N ALA A 22 -7.92 -7.13 7.63
CA ALA A 22 -7.94 -5.72 8.02
C ALA A 22 -6.66 -5.00 7.61
N ILE A 23 -5.50 -5.62 7.84
CA ILE A 23 -4.19 -5.08 7.44
C ILE A 23 -4.07 -4.97 5.92
N ILE A 24 -4.47 -6.01 5.17
CA ILE A 24 -4.46 -5.98 3.70
C ILE A 24 -5.33 -4.82 3.19
N LYS A 25 -6.52 -4.61 3.77
CA LYS A 25 -7.40 -3.49 3.38
C LYS A 25 -6.78 -2.12 3.65
N ILE A 26 -6.09 -1.95 4.78
CA ILE A 26 -5.38 -0.71 5.10
C ILE A 26 -4.26 -0.47 4.08
N ALA A 27 -3.44 -1.48 3.81
CA ALA A 27 -2.35 -1.40 2.84
C ALA A 27 -2.86 -1.06 1.43
N GLN A 28 -3.93 -1.71 0.98
CA GLN A 28 -4.55 -1.40 -0.31
C GLN A 28 -5.12 0.02 -0.37
N ARG A 29 -5.67 0.55 0.75
CA ARG A 29 -6.15 1.94 0.81
C ARG A 29 -5.02 2.95 0.75
N ILE A 30 -3.86 2.63 1.29
CA ILE A 30 -2.61 3.38 1.11
C ILE A 30 -2.11 3.26 -0.35
N GLY A 31 -2.60 2.26 -1.07
CA GLY A 31 -2.28 1.96 -2.47
C GLY A 31 -1.04 1.09 -2.63
N ILE A 32 -0.73 0.27 -1.61
CA ILE A 32 0.31 -0.75 -1.69
C ILE A 32 -0.19 -1.95 -2.52
N PRO A 33 0.58 -2.44 -3.50
CA PRO A 33 0.21 -3.60 -4.32
C PRO A 33 0.09 -4.89 -3.50
N LEU A 34 -0.82 -5.79 -3.91
CA LEU A 34 -0.96 -7.11 -3.27
C LEU A 34 0.33 -7.95 -3.29
N ALA A 35 1.16 -7.79 -4.34
CA ALA A 35 2.47 -8.45 -4.42
C ALA A 35 3.42 -7.99 -3.31
N THR A 36 3.55 -6.67 -3.10
CA THR A 36 4.35 -6.09 -2.02
C THR A 36 3.81 -6.49 -0.64
N ILE A 37 2.48 -6.55 -0.47
CA ILE A 37 1.88 -7.04 0.79
C ILE A 37 2.24 -8.51 1.03
N ARG A 38 2.25 -9.34 -0.02
CA ARG A 38 2.66 -10.75 0.07
C ARG A 38 4.13 -10.87 0.49
N GLU A 39 5.03 -10.08 -0.07
CA GLU A 39 6.45 -10.06 0.28
C GLU A 39 6.65 -9.65 1.75
N ALA A 40 5.97 -8.57 2.17
CA ALA A 40 5.97 -8.09 3.55
C ALA A 40 5.47 -9.15 4.54
N PHE A 41 4.49 -9.99 4.17
CA PHE A 41 4.05 -11.10 5.01
C PHE A 41 4.96 -12.34 4.93
N GLY A 42 5.73 -12.48 3.86
CA GLY A 42 6.64 -13.62 3.66
C GLY A 42 7.80 -13.67 4.66
N VAL A 43 8.12 -12.55 5.31
CA VAL A 43 9.14 -12.49 6.38
C VAL A 43 8.63 -13.02 7.73
N LEU A 44 7.33 -13.26 7.85
CA LEU A 44 6.71 -13.72 9.09
C LEU A 44 6.70 -15.26 9.14
N PRO A 45 6.93 -15.88 10.32
CA PRO A 45 6.86 -17.32 10.46
C PRO A 45 5.48 -17.89 10.08
N GLU A 46 5.44 -19.09 9.50
CA GLU A 46 4.17 -19.74 9.17
C GLU A 46 3.30 -19.95 10.41
N GLY A 47 2.01 -19.63 10.30
CA GLY A 47 1.06 -19.76 11.41
C GLY A 47 1.23 -18.71 12.51
N HIS A 48 2.11 -17.72 12.33
CA HIS A 48 2.27 -16.62 13.26
C HIS A 48 1.07 -15.65 13.22
N THR A 49 0.63 -15.18 14.38
CA THR A 49 -0.37 -14.11 14.47
C THR A 49 0.35 -12.78 14.53
N LEU A 50 0.11 -11.90 13.55
CA LEU A 50 0.70 -10.56 13.49
C LEU A 50 0.61 -9.82 14.83
N SER A 51 1.74 -9.66 15.50
CA SER A 51 1.87 -8.90 16.74
C SER A 51 1.77 -7.39 16.47
N ALA A 52 1.70 -6.60 17.54
CA ALA A 52 1.77 -5.14 17.43
C ALA A 52 3.16 -4.66 16.94
N LYS A 53 4.23 -5.39 17.28
CA LYS A 53 5.61 -5.06 16.90
C LYS A 53 5.83 -5.22 15.39
N GLU A 54 5.40 -6.35 14.85
CA GLU A 54 5.49 -6.61 13.40
C GLU A 54 4.58 -5.66 12.63
N TRP A 55 3.38 -5.39 13.15
CA TRP A 55 2.52 -4.37 12.58
C TRP A 55 3.21 -3.00 12.49
N LYS A 56 3.89 -2.58 13.57
CA LYS A 56 4.65 -1.32 13.58
C LYS A 56 5.72 -1.32 12.47
N GLN A 57 6.47 -2.40 12.30
CA GLN A 57 7.50 -2.52 11.28
C GLN A 57 6.94 -2.48 9.85
N LEU A 58 5.84 -3.20 9.58
CA LEU A 58 5.19 -3.16 8.27
C LEU A 58 4.59 -1.78 7.98
N SER A 59 3.91 -1.21 8.97
CA SER A 59 3.24 0.09 8.82
C SER A 59 4.22 1.25 8.63
N SER A 60 5.45 1.18 9.16
CA SER A 60 6.44 2.24 8.94
C SER A 60 6.90 2.30 7.48
N GLN A 61 7.14 1.14 6.85
CA GLN A 61 7.50 1.08 5.43
C GLN A 61 6.38 1.62 4.53
N TRP A 62 5.13 1.28 4.85
CA TRP A 62 3.98 1.76 4.07
C TRP A 62 3.70 3.24 4.29
N ARG A 63 3.99 3.75 5.49
CA ARG A 63 3.93 5.19 5.77
C ARG A 63 4.95 5.95 4.91
N GLU A 64 6.19 5.47 4.81
CA GLU A 64 7.20 6.10 3.95
C GLU A 64 6.80 6.08 2.47
N GLU A 65 6.18 5.00 1.99
CA GLU A 65 5.61 4.95 0.63
C GLU A 65 4.46 5.96 0.45
N LEU A 66 3.58 6.08 1.44
CA LEU A 66 2.50 7.06 1.41
C LEU A 66 3.05 8.49 1.35
N ASP A 67 4.03 8.81 2.21
CA ASP A 67 4.65 10.13 2.28
C ASP A 67 5.33 10.47 0.95
N ARG A 68 6.05 9.52 0.33
CA ARG A 68 6.64 9.69 -1.02
C ARG A 68 5.58 10.04 -2.07
N ARG A 69 4.46 9.31 -2.10
CA ARG A 69 3.37 9.58 -3.04
C ARG A 69 2.70 10.93 -2.79
N ILE A 70 2.52 11.31 -1.53
CA ILE A 70 2.00 12.64 -1.18
C ILE A 70 2.93 13.72 -1.74
N HIS A 71 4.24 13.60 -1.53
CA HIS A 71 5.20 14.57 -2.05
C HIS A 71 5.16 14.67 -3.58
N THR A 72 5.11 13.54 -4.29
CA THR A 72 4.98 13.55 -5.77
C THR A 72 3.70 14.24 -6.23
N LEU A 73 2.56 13.94 -5.57
CA LEU A 73 1.28 14.54 -5.95
C LEU A 73 1.21 16.04 -5.60
N VAL A 74 1.85 16.46 -4.51
CA VAL A 74 1.99 17.87 -4.15
C VAL A 74 2.85 18.60 -5.16
N ALA A 75 4.01 18.06 -5.54
CA ALA A 75 4.85 18.65 -6.57
C ALA A 75 4.10 18.79 -7.91
N LEU A 76 3.41 17.73 -8.34
CA LEU A 76 2.61 17.74 -9.56
C LEU A 76 1.49 18.80 -9.50
N ARG A 77 0.82 18.96 -8.36
CA ARG A 77 -0.18 20.02 -8.17
C ARG A 77 0.46 21.41 -8.32
N ASP A 78 1.60 21.63 -7.69
CA ASP A 78 2.26 22.93 -7.71
C ASP A 78 2.79 23.27 -9.12
N GLU A 79 3.25 22.27 -9.87
CA GLU A 79 3.59 22.39 -11.30
C GLU A 79 2.37 22.67 -12.18
N LEU A 80 1.22 22.05 -11.88
CA LEU A 80 -0.06 22.31 -12.54
C LEU A 80 -0.52 23.76 -12.34
N ASP A 81 -0.44 24.28 -11.12
CA ASP A 81 -0.77 25.68 -10.83
C ASP A 81 0.13 26.63 -11.65
N GLY A 82 1.43 26.31 -11.76
CA GLY A 82 2.38 27.05 -12.60
C GLY A 82 2.02 27.04 -14.09
N CYS A 83 1.66 25.89 -14.67
CA CYS A 83 1.31 25.82 -16.10
C CYS A 83 -0.10 26.37 -16.41
N ILE A 84 -1.04 26.40 -15.46
CA ILE A 84 -2.33 27.13 -15.60
C ILE A 84 -2.06 28.64 -15.72
N GLY A 85 -1.12 29.19 -14.93
CA GLY A 85 -0.72 30.60 -14.99
C GLY A 85 0.04 30.98 -16.27
N CYS A 86 0.78 30.05 -16.88
CA CYS A 86 1.49 30.27 -18.15
C CYS A 86 0.56 30.24 -19.38
N GLY A 87 -0.52 29.46 -19.33
CA GLY A 87 -1.45 29.27 -20.46
C GLY A 87 -0.82 28.68 -21.73
N CYS A 88 0.46 28.32 -21.68
CA CYS A 88 1.27 28.15 -22.86
C CYS A 88 1.16 26.75 -23.47
N LEU A 89 1.03 25.67 -22.67
CA LEU A 89 1.17 24.26 -23.13
C LEU A 89 2.27 24.08 -24.21
N SER A 90 3.24 25.00 -24.23
CA SER A 90 4.20 25.13 -25.30
C SER A 90 5.39 24.26 -24.94
N ARG A 91 5.92 23.62 -25.96
CA ARG A 91 6.78 22.44 -25.85
C ARG A 91 8.17 22.75 -25.28
N SER A 92 8.52 24.02 -25.11
CA SER A 92 9.86 24.46 -24.71
C SER A 92 10.02 24.69 -23.20
N ASP A 93 8.95 25.07 -22.46
CA ASP A 93 9.13 25.69 -21.13
C ASP A 93 8.18 25.18 -20.00
N CYS A 94 7.27 24.23 -20.23
CA CYS A 94 6.38 23.73 -19.15
C CYS A 94 7.03 22.54 -18.40
N PRO A 95 7.30 22.65 -17.07
CA PRO A 95 7.93 21.60 -16.27
C PRO A 95 7.12 20.28 -16.21
N LEU A 96 5.80 20.32 -16.44
CA LEU A 96 4.94 19.12 -16.48
C LEU A 96 5.19 18.19 -17.67
N ARG A 97 5.98 18.61 -18.66
CA ARG A 97 6.14 17.88 -19.92
C ARG A 97 7.39 16.99 -19.98
N ASN A 98 8.22 17.02 -18.94
CA ASN A 98 9.41 16.17 -18.80
C ASN A 98 9.34 15.35 -17.52
#